data_AF-A0A2P6RIA3-F1
#
_entry.id   AF-A0A2P6RIA3-F1
#
_cell.length_a   1.000
_cell.length_b   1.000
_cell.length_c   1.000
_cell.angle_alpha   90.00
_cell.angle_beta   90.00
_cell.angle_gamma   90.00
#
_symmetry.space_group_name_H-M   'P 1'
#
loop_
_entity.id
_entity.type
_entity.pdbx_description
1 polymer ?
#
loop_
_entity_poly.entity_id
_entity_poly.type
_entity_poly.pdbx_seq_one_letter_code
_entity_poly.pdbx_strand_id
1 'polypeptide(L)'
;MGQDRQVALVESWCSFWKYVVDNWNPNFEECLRQKLTKLPATKSTSEKIYLINRTEVFLADDLQLKRIFLSYDEAPLFVWCPPSDCLSPIRLYEIYESLGVRKVSESVERKENMCGGLGEVRAIYGLIGRGLIKIILGFLAGWQVCMSLEERQYAASSVIQLRTYRINKPYQFIYRLMRSGSPAVEVSVAKLVYWMKNSKQFFIDNSGYTNGKSDLEFVAAFADELAEGLLVQARHYAARETLSQIIQFGFLIDFDEEKVDGMLIRENLQLSVEDHEFVDAAAFPSSTEPGPVCGKRPSMERDQAGPSTSTSSSKKLR
;
A
#
# COMPACT_ATOMS: atom_id res chain seq x y z
N MET A 1 35.91 -17.45 14.12
CA MET A 1 36.20 -16.32 15.05
C MET A 1 35.20 -15.17 14.98
N GLY A 2 34.74 -14.71 13.80
CA GLY A 2 33.71 -13.66 13.72
C GLY A 2 32.27 -14.15 13.99
N GLN A 3 31.95 -15.36 13.54
CA GLN A 3 30.60 -15.93 13.60
C GLN A 3 30.24 -16.44 15.01
N ASP A 4 31.18 -17.11 15.69
CA ASP A 4 30.98 -17.65 17.05
C ASP A 4 30.74 -16.56 18.11
N ARG A 5 31.37 -15.38 17.95
CA ARG A 5 31.16 -14.23 18.84
C ARG A 5 29.80 -13.57 18.64
N GLN A 6 29.25 -13.64 17.43
CA GLN A 6 27.97 -13.03 17.10
C GLN A 6 26.80 -13.89 17.59
N VAL A 7 26.91 -15.22 17.47
CA VAL A 7 25.95 -16.17 18.05
C VAL A 7 25.87 -15.99 19.57
N ALA A 8 27.02 -15.91 20.26
CA ALA A 8 27.06 -15.66 21.70
C ALA A 8 26.44 -14.29 22.10
N LEU A 9 26.59 -13.27 21.26
CA LEU A 9 25.98 -11.96 21.47
C LEU A 9 24.44 -12.02 21.35
N VAL A 10 23.93 -12.72 20.32
CA VAL A 10 22.49 -12.93 20.11
C VAL A 10 21.89 -13.69 21.28
N GLU A 11 22.49 -14.80 21.71
CA GLU A 11 22.02 -15.59 22.86
C GLU A 11 22.02 -14.78 24.17
N SER A 12 23.05 -13.95 24.39
CA SER A 12 23.12 -13.05 25.54
C SER A 12 22.02 -11.98 25.51
N TRP A 13 21.71 -11.41 24.35
CA TRP A 13 20.61 -10.43 24.21
C TRP A 13 19.24 -11.08 24.35
N CYS A 14 19.04 -12.28 23.80
CA CYS A 14 17.81 -13.06 24.01
C CYS A 14 17.58 -13.33 25.50
N SER A 15 18.62 -13.76 26.22
CA SER A 15 18.55 -14.03 27.66
C SER A 15 18.23 -12.77 28.46
N PHE A 16 18.85 -11.64 28.12
CA PHE A 16 18.55 -10.35 28.74
C PHE A 16 17.08 -9.95 28.56
N TRP A 17 16.57 -9.95 27.33
CA TRP A 17 15.19 -9.56 27.08
C TRP A 17 14.18 -10.53 27.70
N LYS A 18 14.53 -11.82 27.78
CA LYS A 18 13.69 -12.81 28.45
C LYS A 18 13.58 -12.51 29.95
N TYR A 19 14.71 -12.24 30.60
CA TYR A 19 14.71 -11.78 31.99
C TYR A 19 13.89 -10.50 32.18
N VAL A 20 14.02 -9.53 31.26
CA VAL A 20 13.26 -8.27 31.34
C VAL A 20 11.76 -8.52 31.24
N VAL A 21 11.33 -9.37 30.30
CA VAL A 21 9.92 -9.74 30.12
C VAL A 21 9.38 -10.45 31.36
N ASP A 22 10.12 -11.44 31.88
CA ASP A 22 9.70 -12.27 33.03
C ASP A 22 9.60 -11.46 34.33
N ASN A 23 10.34 -10.36 34.46
CA ASN A 23 10.38 -9.51 35.66
C ASN A 23 9.69 -8.15 35.48
N TRP A 24 8.93 -7.97 34.41
CA TRP A 24 8.35 -6.67 34.05
C TRP A 24 7.33 -6.17 35.10
N ASN A 25 7.61 -5.02 35.71
CA ASN A 25 6.72 -4.33 36.64
C ASN A 25 7.02 -2.81 36.63
N PRO A 26 6.13 -1.94 37.15
CA PRO A 26 6.30 -0.49 37.05
C PRO A 26 7.62 0.05 37.66
N ASN A 27 8.08 -0.52 38.78
CA ASN A 27 9.34 -0.11 39.40
C ASN A 27 10.54 -0.51 38.54
N PHE A 28 10.48 -1.69 37.92
CA PHE A 28 11.51 -2.19 37.02
C PHE A 28 11.55 -1.40 35.70
N GLU A 29 10.39 -1.05 35.16
CA GLU A 29 10.25 -0.17 34.00
C GLU A 29 10.92 1.20 34.26
N GLU A 30 10.61 1.86 35.37
CA GLU A 30 11.21 3.16 35.71
C GLU A 30 12.75 3.05 35.82
N CYS A 31 13.23 2.00 36.49
CA CYS A 31 14.66 1.72 36.65
C CYS A 31 15.35 1.54 35.29
N LEU A 32 14.76 0.74 34.40
CA LEU A 32 15.28 0.53 33.05
C LEU A 32 15.20 1.80 32.22
N ARG A 33 14.11 2.56 32.29
CA ARG A 33 13.95 3.81 31.55
C ARG A 33 15.01 4.84 31.93
N GLN A 34 15.46 4.87 33.19
CA GLN A 34 16.51 5.77 33.65
C GLN A 34 17.92 5.26 33.30
N LYS A 35 18.16 3.94 33.37
CA LYS A 35 19.52 3.37 33.24
C LYS A 35 19.86 2.91 31.82
N LEU A 36 18.86 2.48 31.04
CA LEU A 36 19.05 1.90 29.71
C LEU A 36 19.08 3.02 28.66
N THR A 37 20.25 3.61 28.46
CA THR A 37 20.47 4.71 27.51
C THR A 37 20.70 4.23 26.09
N LYS A 38 21.14 2.98 25.89
CA LYS A 38 21.38 2.36 24.60
C LYS A 38 20.58 1.08 24.43
N LEU A 39 20.12 0.85 23.21
CA LEU A 39 19.32 -0.31 22.82
C LEU A 39 19.99 -1.06 21.68
N PRO A 40 19.77 -2.38 21.59
CA PRO A 40 20.24 -3.18 20.46
C PRO A 40 19.44 -2.79 19.20
N ALA A 41 20.14 -2.63 18.09
CA ALA A 41 19.60 -2.29 16.78
C ALA A 41 20.41 -2.97 15.67
N THR A 42 19.78 -3.25 14.53
CA THR A 42 20.44 -3.91 13.39
C THR A 42 20.33 -3.08 12.13
N LYS A 43 21.32 -3.21 11.25
CA LYS A 43 21.25 -2.68 9.89
C LYS A 43 20.49 -3.66 9.00
N SER A 44 19.96 -3.19 7.88
CA SER A 44 19.25 -4.03 6.91
C SER A 44 20.16 -5.08 6.26
N THR A 45 21.42 -4.75 6.05
CA THR A 45 22.41 -5.58 5.34
C THR A 45 23.24 -6.49 6.26
N SER A 46 23.05 -6.40 7.58
CA SER A 46 23.96 -7.00 8.54
C SER A 46 23.21 -7.53 9.75
N GLU A 47 23.45 -8.81 10.06
CA GLU A 47 22.96 -9.47 11.28
C GLU A 47 23.69 -8.98 12.55
N LYS A 48 24.62 -8.03 12.42
CA LYS A 48 25.36 -7.50 13.57
C LYS A 48 24.46 -6.59 14.41
N ILE A 49 24.43 -6.86 15.71
CA ILE A 49 23.73 -6.03 16.68
C ILE A 49 24.64 -4.87 17.08
N TYR A 50 24.12 -3.65 16.97
CA TYR A 50 24.75 -2.41 17.38
C TYR A 50 24.03 -1.85 18.61
N LEU A 51 24.78 -1.22 19.52
CA LEU A 51 24.21 -0.50 20.66
C LEU A 51 24.09 0.98 20.32
N ILE A 52 22.86 1.44 20.13
CA ILE A 52 22.52 2.79 19.67
C ILE A 52 21.77 3.52 20.77
N ASN A 53 21.96 4.84 20.86
CA ASN A 53 21.21 5.66 21.80
C ASN A 53 19.71 5.46 21.59
N ARG A 54 18.98 5.28 22.70
CA ARG A 54 17.52 5.06 22.68
C ARG A 54 16.76 6.12 21.88
N THR A 55 17.25 7.37 21.90
CA THR A 55 16.63 8.52 21.22
C THR A 55 16.83 8.53 19.71
N GLU A 56 17.68 7.64 19.19
CA GLU A 56 18.07 7.57 17.78
C GLU A 56 17.55 6.31 17.06
N VAL A 57 16.94 5.38 17.81
CA VAL A 57 16.28 4.18 17.27
C VAL A 57 14.77 4.33 17.30
N PHE A 58 14.10 3.59 16.41
CA PHE A 58 12.66 3.67 16.23
C PHE A 58 12.01 2.30 16.32
N LEU A 59 10.75 2.30 16.76
CA LEU A 59 9.83 1.19 16.58
C LEU A 59 9.35 1.21 15.12
N ALA A 60 9.49 0.07 14.45
CA ALA A 60 8.94 -0.11 13.10
C ALA A 60 7.47 -0.53 13.19
N ASP A 61 6.61 0.42 13.57
CA ASP A 61 5.15 0.24 13.69
C ASP A 61 4.44 0.30 12.34
N ASP A 62 5.08 0.88 11.31
CA ASP A 62 4.63 0.90 9.93
C ASP A 62 5.62 0.12 9.04
N LEU A 63 5.13 -0.95 8.39
CA LEU A 63 5.95 -1.82 7.55
C LEU A 63 6.38 -1.17 6.23
N GLN A 64 5.60 -0.24 5.68
CA GLN A 64 5.95 0.52 4.48
C GLN A 64 7.08 1.50 4.79
N LEU A 65 6.95 2.27 5.88
CA LEU A 65 8.02 3.16 6.34
C LEU A 65 9.27 2.37 6.72
N LYS A 66 9.11 1.22 7.38
CA LYS A 66 10.23 0.30 7.64
C LYS A 66 10.94 -0.05 6.34
N ARG A 67 10.21 -0.52 5.33
CA ARG A 67 10.79 -0.90 4.02
C ARG A 67 11.52 0.26 3.35
N ILE A 68 10.96 1.47 3.39
CA ILE A 68 11.59 2.67 2.84
C ILE A 68 12.95 2.93 3.52
N PHE A 69 12.99 2.95 4.84
CA PHE A 69 14.23 3.26 5.57
C PHE A 69 15.22 2.09 5.65
N LEU A 70 14.80 0.85 5.34
CA LEU A 70 15.73 -0.28 5.21
C LEU A 70 16.70 -0.11 4.02
N SER A 71 16.39 0.72 3.02
CA SER A 71 17.35 1.04 1.95
C SER A 71 18.50 1.93 2.43
N TYR A 72 18.37 2.55 3.60
CA TYR A 72 19.41 3.37 4.21
C TYR A 72 20.35 2.51 5.06
N ASP A 73 21.55 2.23 4.55
CA ASP A 73 22.51 1.30 5.18
C ASP A 73 23.57 2.00 6.08
N GLU A 74 23.57 3.33 6.12
CA GLU A 74 24.61 4.06 6.88
C GLU A 74 24.44 3.86 8.40
N ALA A 75 23.20 3.72 8.89
CA ALA A 75 22.92 3.56 10.32
C ALA A 75 21.82 2.51 10.61
N PRO A 76 21.92 1.77 11.73
CA PRO A 76 20.82 0.94 12.22
C PRO A 76 19.73 1.83 12.83
N LEU A 77 18.56 1.87 12.18
CA LEU A 77 17.46 2.79 12.55
C LEU A 77 16.42 2.13 13.46
N PHE A 78 16.29 0.80 13.41
CA PHE A 78 15.21 0.09 14.09
C PHE A 78 15.75 -0.76 15.23
N VAL A 79 14.96 -0.83 16.32
CA VAL A 79 15.26 -1.71 17.44
C VAL A 79 15.38 -3.16 16.98
N TRP A 80 16.34 -3.88 17.54
CA TRP A 80 16.53 -5.29 17.27
C TRP A 80 15.48 -6.11 18.02
N CYS A 81 14.91 -7.08 17.32
CA CYS A 81 14.01 -8.08 17.89
C CYS A 81 14.66 -9.47 17.77
N PRO A 82 14.69 -10.25 18.87
CA PRO A 82 15.11 -11.65 18.84
C PRO A 82 14.31 -12.47 17.81
N PRO A 83 14.88 -13.60 17.34
CA PRO A 83 14.11 -14.63 16.66
C PRO A 83 12.90 -15.06 17.49
N SER A 84 11.78 -15.34 16.83
CA SER A 84 10.48 -15.60 17.48
C SER A 84 10.47 -16.77 18.45
N ASP A 85 11.43 -17.69 18.33
CA ASP A 85 11.61 -18.82 19.26
C ASP A 85 12.04 -18.38 20.66
N CYS A 86 12.54 -17.15 20.82
CA CYS A 86 12.99 -16.61 22.09
C CYS A 86 11.90 -15.83 22.82
N LEU A 87 11.19 -14.93 22.13
CA LEU A 87 10.21 -14.00 22.72
C LEU A 87 9.12 -13.60 21.74
N SER A 88 7.93 -13.30 22.28
CA SER A 88 6.85 -12.65 21.53
C SER A 88 7.30 -11.26 21.08
N PRO A 89 7.35 -10.98 19.76
CA PRO A 89 7.71 -9.65 19.26
C PRO A 89 6.79 -8.56 19.82
N ILE A 90 5.49 -8.83 19.93
CA ILE A 90 4.50 -7.85 20.41
C ILE A 90 4.86 -7.38 21.82
N ARG A 91 5.18 -8.31 22.72
CA ARG A 91 5.53 -7.96 24.11
C ARG A 91 6.79 -7.12 24.19
N LEU A 92 7.76 -7.39 23.32
CA LEU A 92 9.00 -6.63 23.27
C LEU A 92 8.78 -5.21 22.71
N TYR A 93 7.88 -5.06 21.73
CA TYR A 93 7.48 -3.75 21.23
C TYR A 93 6.83 -2.89 22.31
N GLU A 94 5.91 -3.46 23.11
CA GLU A 94 5.31 -2.77 24.27
C GLU A 94 6.37 -2.28 25.26
N ILE A 95 7.36 -3.13 25.55
CA ILE A 95 8.48 -2.79 26.44
C ILE A 95 9.31 -1.64 25.86
N TYR A 96 9.68 -1.70 24.58
CA TYR A 96 10.42 -0.62 23.94
C TYR A 96 9.64 0.70 23.92
N GLU A 97 8.33 0.65 23.69
CA GLU A 97 7.45 1.81 23.74
C GLU A 97 7.42 2.42 25.16
N SER A 98 7.22 1.61 26.20
CA SER A 98 7.31 2.00 27.61
C SER A 98 8.66 2.64 27.98
N LEU A 99 9.75 2.15 27.39
CA LEU A 99 11.09 2.71 27.59
C LEU A 99 11.27 4.07 26.91
N GLY A 100 10.31 4.53 26.09
CA GLY A 100 10.32 5.82 25.41
C GLY A 100 10.93 5.78 24.01
N VAL A 101 10.96 4.60 23.36
CA VAL A 101 11.35 4.50 21.94
C VAL A 101 10.20 5.04 21.09
N ARG A 102 10.51 5.95 20.18
CA ARG A 102 9.51 6.59 19.31
C ARG A 102 9.11 5.67 18.16
N LYS A 103 7.87 5.80 17.70
CA LYS A 103 7.37 5.16 16.47
C LYS A 103 7.96 5.83 15.23
N VAL A 104 8.17 5.05 14.18
CA VAL A 104 8.65 5.59 12.91
C VAL A 104 7.55 6.42 12.26
N SER A 105 6.29 6.01 12.36
CA SER A 105 5.13 6.74 11.83
C SER A 105 5.01 8.17 12.37
N GLU A 106 5.37 8.38 13.63
CA GLU A 106 5.32 9.68 14.33
C GLU A 106 6.56 10.55 14.06
N SER A 107 7.62 9.97 13.50
CA SER A 107 8.93 10.61 13.39
C SER A 107 9.33 10.96 11.95
N VAL A 108 8.44 10.76 10.98
CA VAL A 108 8.72 10.94 9.57
C VAL A 108 7.96 12.14 9.01
N GLU A 109 8.70 13.02 8.34
CA GLU A 109 8.14 14.07 7.49
C GLU A 109 8.16 13.61 6.03
N ARG A 110 7.07 13.83 5.29
CA ARG A 110 7.01 13.60 3.84
C ARG A 110 7.09 14.94 3.13
N LYS A 111 8.01 15.06 2.17
CA LYS A 111 8.15 16.24 1.30
C LYS A 111 8.08 15.83 -0.16
N GLU A 112 7.34 16.60 -0.95
CA GLU A 112 7.34 16.47 -2.41
C GLU A 112 8.70 16.90 -2.95
N ASN A 113 9.32 16.05 -3.76
CA ASN A 113 10.57 16.35 -4.43
C ASN A 113 10.34 16.48 -5.93
N MET A 114 10.01 17.70 -6.36
CA MET A 114 9.82 18.06 -7.77
C MET A 114 11.17 18.25 -8.49
N CYS A 115 12.21 17.50 -8.13
CA CYS A 115 13.52 17.63 -8.76
C CYS A 115 13.53 16.86 -10.08
N GLY A 116 13.21 17.58 -11.17
CA GLY A 116 13.17 17.06 -12.53
C GLY A 116 11.79 17.26 -13.14
N GLY A 117 11.74 17.88 -14.32
CA GLY A 117 10.48 18.06 -15.05
C GLY A 117 9.77 16.72 -15.27
N LEU A 118 8.44 16.77 -15.27
CA LEU A 118 7.60 15.70 -15.81
C LEU A 118 8.16 15.37 -17.20
N GLY A 119 8.58 14.12 -17.41
CA GLY A 119 9.14 13.68 -18.69
C GLY A 119 8.08 13.73 -19.81
N GLU A 120 8.09 12.76 -20.70
CA GLU A 120 6.95 12.62 -21.61
C GLU A 120 5.67 12.32 -20.82
N VAL A 121 4.61 13.08 -21.11
CA VAL A 121 3.31 13.00 -20.46
C VAL A 121 2.26 12.61 -21.49
N ARG A 122 1.52 11.53 -21.24
CA ARG A 122 0.45 11.06 -22.13
C ARG A 122 -0.88 10.99 -21.38
N ALA A 123 -1.93 11.60 -21.90
CA ALA A 123 -3.26 11.50 -21.29
C ALA A 123 -3.78 10.06 -21.35
N ILE A 124 -4.39 9.59 -20.26
CA ILE A 124 -5.09 8.30 -20.18
C ILE A 124 -6.56 8.57 -19.92
N TYR A 125 -7.44 7.78 -20.54
CA TYR A 125 -8.88 7.84 -20.35
C TYR A 125 -9.43 6.47 -19.91
N GLY A 126 -10.60 6.47 -19.28
CA GLY A 126 -11.31 5.24 -18.89
C GLY A 126 -10.92 4.63 -17.53
N LEU A 127 -9.92 5.17 -16.80
CA LEU A 127 -9.60 4.72 -15.44
C LEU A 127 -10.62 5.19 -14.39
N ILE A 128 -11.23 6.35 -14.63
CA ILE A 128 -12.27 6.92 -13.77
C ILE A 128 -13.59 6.71 -14.50
N GLY A 129 -14.38 5.77 -14.00
CA GLY A 129 -15.67 5.39 -14.59
C GLY A 129 -16.77 5.31 -13.54
N ARG A 130 -17.99 5.00 -14.01
CA ARG A 130 -19.21 4.97 -13.18
C ARG A 130 -19.08 4.03 -11.98
N GLY A 131 -18.57 2.81 -12.17
CA GLY A 131 -18.39 1.86 -11.08
C GLY A 131 -17.48 2.37 -9.95
N LEU A 132 -16.39 3.07 -10.28
CA LEU A 132 -15.52 3.68 -9.26
C LEU A 132 -16.27 4.78 -8.48
N ILE A 133 -17.05 5.62 -9.17
CA ILE A 133 -17.81 6.68 -8.50
C ILE A 133 -18.92 6.10 -7.62
N LYS A 134 -19.59 5.02 -8.05
CA LYS A 134 -20.54 4.29 -7.21
C LYS A 134 -19.90 3.80 -5.92
N ILE A 135 -18.70 3.21 -6.01
CA ILE A 135 -17.94 2.77 -4.82
C ILE A 135 -17.68 3.94 -3.87
N ILE A 136 -17.17 5.06 -4.41
CA ILE A 136 -16.84 6.24 -3.61
C ILE A 136 -18.09 6.78 -2.92
N LEU A 137 -19.19 7.00 -3.63
CA LEU A 137 -20.42 7.56 -3.06
C LEU A 137 -21.02 6.63 -2.01
N GLY A 138 -21.14 5.34 -2.32
CA GLY A 138 -21.69 4.35 -1.38
C GLY A 138 -20.87 4.24 -0.10
N PHE A 139 -19.53 4.30 -0.21
CA PHE A 139 -18.66 4.27 0.97
C PHE A 139 -18.75 5.55 1.80
N LEU A 140 -18.71 6.72 1.16
CA LEU A 140 -18.78 8.01 1.86
C LEU A 140 -20.13 8.23 2.56
N ALA A 141 -21.22 7.72 2.00
CA ALA A 141 -22.53 7.70 2.65
C ALA A 141 -22.62 6.70 3.81
N GLY A 142 -21.74 5.69 3.85
CA GLY A 142 -21.73 4.62 4.83
C GLY A 142 -21.38 5.08 6.25
N TRP A 143 -21.74 4.26 7.24
CA TRP A 143 -21.63 4.57 8.67
C TRP A 143 -20.21 4.88 9.18
N GLN A 144 -19.18 4.44 8.46
CA GLN A 144 -17.78 4.70 8.83
C GLN A 144 -17.36 6.15 8.61
N VAL A 145 -18.03 6.85 7.69
CA VAL A 145 -17.70 8.24 7.31
C VAL A 145 -18.88 9.18 7.57
N CYS A 146 -20.12 8.74 7.30
CA CYS A 146 -21.36 9.50 7.49
C CYS A 146 -21.34 10.88 6.81
N MET A 147 -20.81 10.95 5.58
CA MET A 147 -20.67 12.20 4.84
C MET A 147 -22.03 12.67 4.30
N SER A 148 -22.32 13.97 4.41
CA SER A 148 -23.57 14.53 3.87
C SER A 148 -23.63 14.42 2.33
N LEU A 149 -24.83 14.55 1.76
CA LEU A 149 -25.05 14.45 0.30
C LEU A 149 -24.17 15.44 -0.47
N GLU A 150 -24.16 16.69 -0.04
CA GLU A 150 -23.38 17.76 -0.66
C GLU A 150 -21.87 17.48 -0.58
N GLU A 151 -21.37 17.10 0.59
CA GLU A 151 -19.95 16.83 0.80
C GLU A 151 -19.45 15.63 -0.03
N ARG A 152 -20.23 14.53 -0.07
CA ARG A 152 -19.82 13.33 -0.81
C ARG A 152 -19.91 13.50 -2.33
N GLN A 153 -20.91 14.21 -2.83
CA GLN A 153 -21.00 14.53 -4.25
C GLN A 153 -19.90 15.52 -4.66
N TYR A 154 -19.53 16.46 -3.80
CA TYR A 154 -18.37 17.31 -4.01
C TYR A 154 -17.07 16.48 -4.10
N ALA A 155 -16.88 15.54 -3.17
CA ALA A 155 -15.73 14.64 -3.17
C ALA A 155 -15.68 13.78 -4.44
N ALA A 156 -16.80 13.16 -4.85
CA ALA A 156 -16.91 12.40 -6.08
C ALA A 156 -16.64 13.26 -7.32
N SER A 157 -17.16 14.49 -7.36
CA SER A 157 -16.92 15.46 -8.44
C SER A 157 -15.43 15.81 -8.56
N SER A 158 -14.71 15.90 -7.44
CA SER A 158 -13.25 16.13 -7.46
C SER A 158 -12.48 15.00 -8.15
N VAL A 159 -12.99 13.76 -8.09
CA VAL A 159 -12.42 12.59 -8.77
C VAL A 159 -12.83 12.56 -10.24
N ILE A 160 -14.11 12.80 -10.55
CA ILE A 160 -14.62 12.84 -11.94
C ILE A 160 -13.85 13.87 -12.79
N GLN A 161 -13.50 15.01 -12.19
CA GLN A 161 -12.79 16.10 -12.88
C GLN A 161 -11.29 15.87 -13.04
N LEU A 162 -10.73 14.75 -12.56
CA LEU A 162 -9.31 14.48 -12.68
C LEU A 162 -8.90 14.24 -14.12
N ARG A 163 -7.76 14.84 -14.48
CA ARG A 163 -7.06 14.53 -15.73
C ARG A 163 -5.96 13.54 -15.43
N THR A 164 -6.10 12.33 -15.98
CA THR A 164 -5.12 11.26 -15.76
C THR A 164 -4.01 11.30 -16.80
N TYR A 165 -2.77 11.20 -16.33
CA TYR A 165 -1.57 11.28 -17.16
C TYR A 165 -0.61 10.14 -16.83
N ARG A 166 -0.10 9.49 -17.87
CA ARG A 166 1.06 8.61 -17.80
C ARG A 166 2.34 9.43 -17.84
N ILE A 167 3.30 9.12 -16.98
CA ILE A 167 4.60 9.79 -16.92
C ILE A 167 5.73 8.77 -16.98
N ASN A 168 6.77 9.04 -17.78
CA ASN A 168 7.92 8.14 -17.91
C ASN A 168 8.96 8.25 -16.78
N LYS A 169 8.81 9.27 -15.93
CA LYS A 169 9.64 9.46 -14.73
C LYS A 169 8.70 9.56 -13.54
N PRO A 170 8.75 8.63 -12.57
CA PRO A 170 7.84 8.65 -11.44
C PRO A 170 8.09 9.88 -10.56
N TYR A 171 7.04 10.35 -9.91
CA TYR A 171 7.15 11.41 -8.91
C TYR A 171 7.98 10.93 -7.72
N GLN A 172 8.97 11.72 -7.33
CA GLN A 172 9.79 11.42 -6.16
C GLN A 172 9.31 12.18 -4.93
N PHE A 173 9.30 11.48 -3.81
CA PHE A 173 9.02 12.01 -2.49
C PHE A 173 10.23 11.77 -1.60
N ILE A 174 10.60 12.79 -0.83
CA ILE A 174 11.61 12.65 0.22
C ILE A 174 10.90 12.32 1.52
N TYR A 175 11.22 11.16 2.06
CA TYR A 175 10.87 10.76 3.41
C TYR A 175 12.02 11.13 4.33
N ARG A 176 11.74 11.98 5.32
CA ARG A 176 12.72 12.52 6.25
C ARG A 176 12.44 12.02 7.65
N LEU A 177 13.30 11.15 8.15
CA LEU A 177 13.22 10.60 9.51
C LEU A 177 13.95 11.51 10.50
N MET A 178 13.21 12.06 11.45
CA MET A 178 13.69 13.04 12.41
C MET A 178 14.33 12.37 13.63
N ARG A 179 15.65 12.44 13.72
CA ARG A 179 16.44 11.86 14.83
C ARG A 179 16.75 12.90 15.89
N SER A 180 16.65 12.51 17.16
CA SER A 180 17.03 13.37 18.27
C SER A 180 18.55 13.34 18.45
N GLY A 181 19.22 14.47 18.21
CA GLY A 181 20.66 14.61 18.41
C GLY A 181 21.57 14.16 17.26
N SER A 182 20.99 13.76 16.12
CA SER A 182 21.73 13.44 14.89
C SER A 182 21.01 14.03 13.66
N PRO A 183 21.70 14.16 12.51
CA PRO A 183 21.07 14.63 11.29
C PRO A 183 19.87 13.76 10.90
N ALA A 184 18.86 14.39 10.29
CA ALA A 184 17.73 13.67 9.75
C ALA A 184 18.18 12.74 8.60
N VAL A 185 17.53 11.58 8.49
CA VAL A 185 17.79 10.64 7.40
C VAL A 185 16.78 10.90 6.29
N GLU A 186 17.26 11.17 5.09
CA GLU A 186 16.42 11.44 3.92
C GLU A 186 16.53 10.29 2.91
N VAL A 187 15.38 9.73 2.54
CA VAL A 187 15.27 8.69 1.52
C VAL A 187 14.31 9.17 0.43
N SER A 188 14.77 9.12 -0.83
CA SER A 188 13.91 9.42 -1.98
C SER A 188 13.18 8.16 -2.42
N VAL A 189 11.85 8.26 -2.55
CA VAL A 189 10.97 7.17 -2.95
C VAL A 189 10.16 7.60 -4.16
N ALA A 190 10.17 6.77 -5.20
CA ALA A 190 9.31 6.94 -6.36
C ALA A 190 7.88 6.45 -6.06
N LYS A 191 6.88 7.30 -6.28
CA LYS A 191 5.46 6.90 -6.23
C LYS A 191 4.98 6.46 -7.61
N LEU A 192 4.25 5.35 -7.64
CA LEU A 192 3.58 4.85 -8.85
C LEU A 192 2.37 5.69 -9.24
N VAL A 193 1.66 6.23 -8.25
CA VAL A 193 0.46 7.03 -8.45
C VAL A 193 0.51 8.26 -7.55
N TYR A 194 0.15 9.42 -8.09
CA TYR A 194 0.10 10.66 -7.32
C TYR A 194 -1.08 11.54 -7.73
N TRP A 195 -1.88 11.96 -6.76
CA TRP A 195 -2.98 12.91 -6.96
C TRP A 195 -2.57 14.32 -6.55
N MET A 196 -2.27 15.15 -7.55
CA MET A 196 -2.02 16.57 -7.36
C MET A 196 -3.35 17.33 -7.30
N LYS A 197 -3.88 17.50 -6.09
CA LYS A 197 -5.22 18.08 -5.84
C LYS A 197 -5.39 19.49 -6.43
N ASN A 198 -4.38 20.34 -6.27
CA ASN A 198 -4.44 21.75 -6.68
C ASN A 198 -4.65 21.92 -8.20
N SER A 199 -4.11 21.01 -9.00
CA SER A 199 -4.20 21.05 -10.47
C SER A 199 -5.25 20.09 -11.03
N LYS A 200 -5.92 19.30 -10.18
CA LYS A 200 -6.83 18.21 -10.59
C LYS A 200 -6.15 17.21 -11.53
N GLN A 201 -4.88 16.92 -11.27
CA GLN A 201 -4.08 16.01 -12.10
C GLN A 201 -3.82 14.73 -11.33
N PHE A 202 -3.93 13.61 -12.03
CA PHE A 202 -3.68 12.29 -11.51
C PHE A 202 -2.58 11.64 -12.33
N PHE A 203 -1.41 11.45 -11.72
CA PHE A 203 -0.22 10.99 -12.40
C PHE A 203 0.02 9.52 -12.12
N ILE A 204 0.35 8.78 -13.18
CA ILE A 204 0.61 7.35 -13.14
C ILE A 204 1.96 7.09 -13.78
N ASP A 205 2.84 6.45 -13.05
CA ASP A 205 4.13 6.02 -13.56
C ASP A 205 3.98 5.00 -14.71
N ASN A 206 4.77 5.19 -15.75
CA ASN A 206 4.69 4.38 -16.96
C ASN A 206 4.99 2.91 -16.67
N SER A 207 5.92 2.61 -15.74
CA SER A 207 6.26 1.24 -15.33
C SER A 207 5.06 0.51 -14.74
N GLY A 208 4.34 1.14 -13.79
CA GLY A 208 3.23 0.50 -13.07
C GLY A 208 2.00 0.19 -13.93
N TYR A 209 1.81 0.94 -15.03
CA TYR A 209 0.67 0.72 -15.94
C TYR A 209 0.93 -0.35 -17.01
N THR A 210 2.17 -0.83 -17.19
CA THR A 210 2.49 -1.79 -18.28
C THR A 210 1.73 -3.12 -18.17
N ASN A 211 1.39 -3.53 -16.95
CA ASN A 211 0.76 -4.82 -16.65
C ASN A 211 -0.73 -4.72 -16.25
N GLY A 212 -1.31 -3.51 -16.21
CA GLY A 212 -2.72 -3.28 -15.86
C GLY A 212 -3.12 -3.96 -14.53
N LYS A 213 -4.22 -4.71 -14.53
CA LYS A 213 -4.78 -5.40 -13.34
C LYS A 213 -3.90 -6.50 -12.74
N SER A 214 -2.85 -6.92 -13.44
CA SER A 214 -1.93 -7.94 -12.93
C SER A 214 -0.82 -7.36 -12.04
N ASP A 215 -0.69 -6.02 -11.99
CA ASP A 215 0.21 -5.34 -11.09
C ASP A 215 -0.51 -4.92 -9.81
N LEU A 216 -0.46 -5.78 -8.79
CA LEU A 216 -1.07 -5.51 -7.49
C LEU A 216 -0.45 -4.30 -6.78
N GLU A 217 0.82 -3.99 -7.03
CA GLU A 217 1.49 -2.83 -6.44
C GLU A 217 0.90 -1.53 -7.01
N PHE A 218 0.65 -1.50 -8.33
CA PHE A 218 -0.06 -0.40 -8.96
C PHE A 218 -1.50 -0.28 -8.46
N VAL A 219 -2.25 -1.38 -8.36
CA VAL A 219 -3.65 -1.37 -7.89
C VAL A 219 -3.75 -0.84 -6.46
N ALA A 220 -2.85 -1.28 -5.58
CA ALA A 220 -2.76 -0.78 -4.20
C ALA A 220 -2.42 0.71 -4.19
N ALA A 221 -1.39 1.14 -4.93
CA ALA A 221 -1.00 2.55 -5.00
C ALA A 221 -2.11 3.46 -5.54
N PHE A 222 -2.85 3.00 -6.54
CA PHE A 222 -4.01 3.72 -7.10
C PHE A 222 -5.10 3.93 -6.05
N ALA A 223 -5.46 2.85 -5.35
CA ALA A 223 -6.49 2.87 -4.33
C ALA A 223 -6.10 3.71 -3.11
N ASP A 224 -4.86 3.56 -2.63
CA ASP A 224 -4.33 4.31 -1.49
C ASP A 224 -4.31 5.81 -1.75
N GLU A 225 -3.90 6.22 -2.95
CA GLU A 225 -3.82 7.63 -3.33
C GLU A 225 -5.23 8.26 -3.44
N LEU A 226 -6.22 7.52 -3.95
CA LEU A 226 -7.62 7.97 -3.94
C LEU A 226 -8.20 8.04 -2.53
N ALA A 227 -7.97 7.02 -1.70
CA ALA A 227 -8.47 6.99 -0.33
C ALA A 227 -7.85 8.11 0.53
N GLU A 228 -6.54 8.35 0.42
CA GLU A 228 -5.87 9.52 1.03
C GLU A 228 -6.43 10.84 0.50
N GLY A 229 -6.72 10.86 -0.80
CA GLY A 229 -7.30 11.98 -1.51
C GLY A 229 -8.66 12.41 -0.96
N LEU A 230 -9.53 11.44 -0.74
CA LEU A 230 -10.93 11.61 -0.33
C LEU A 230 -11.09 11.79 1.19
N LEU A 231 -10.25 11.12 1.99
CA LEU A 231 -10.37 11.06 3.45
C LEU A 231 -9.17 11.70 4.16
N VAL A 232 -8.92 12.97 3.86
CA VAL A 232 -7.74 13.73 4.35
C VAL A 232 -7.66 13.85 5.88
N GLN A 233 -8.81 13.75 6.57
CA GLN A 233 -8.87 13.98 8.01
C GLN A 233 -8.47 12.73 8.80
N ALA A 234 -7.54 12.88 9.74
CA ALA A 234 -6.96 11.81 10.55
C ALA A 234 -8.00 10.95 11.31
N ARG A 235 -9.21 11.47 11.56
CA ARG A 235 -10.32 10.73 12.18
C ARG A 235 -10.80 9.52 11.37
N HIS A 236 -10.38 9.40 10.12
CA HIS A 236 -10.84 8.37 9.18
C HIS A 236 -9.74 7.38 8.77
N TYR A 237 -8.67 7.19 9.55
CA TYR A 237 -7.59 6.26 9.16
C TYR A 237 -8.10 4.84 8.83
N ALA A 238 -8.91 4.23 9.71
CA ALA A 238 -9.49 2.90 9.45
C ALA A 238 -10.45 2.90 8.24
N ALA A 239 -11.19 4.00 8.04
CA ALA A 239 -12.07 4.15 6.88
C ALA A 239 -11.27 4.33 5.58
N ARG A 240 -10.10 4.97 5.62
CA ARG A 240 -9.18 5.09 4.49
C ARG A 240 -8.66 3.72 4.05
N GLU A 241 -8.22 2.89 4.99
CA GLU A 241 -7.79 1.52 4.70
C GLU A 241 -8.93 0.70 4.08
N THR A 242 -10.14 0.81 4.64
CA THR A 242 -11.32 0.10 4.13
C THR A 242 -11.68 0.57 2.72
N LEU A 243 -11.69 1.89 2.48
CA LEU A 243 -11.96 2.45 1.15
C LEU A 243 -10.91 2.01 0.12
N SER A 244 -9.62 2.01 0.50
CA SER A 244 -8.55 1.51 -0.37
C SER A 244 -8.84 0.06 -0.77
N GLN A 245 -9.13 -0.82 0.18
CA GLN A 245 -9.44 -2.23 -0.11
C GLN A 245 -10.63 -2.38 -1.07
N ILE A 246 -11.73 -1.66 -0.84
CA ILE A 246 -12.92 -1.72 -1.71
C ILE A 246 -12.60 -1.20 -3.12
N ILE A 247 -11.80 -0.14 -3.26
CA ILE A 247 -11.34 0.36 -4.57
C ILE A 247 -10.46 -0.69 -5.27
N GLN A 248 -9.56 -1.37 -4.54
CA GLN A 248 -8.74 -2.46 -5.10
C GLN A 248 -9.62 -3.60 -5.63
N PHE A 249 -10.63 -4.03 -4.86
CA PHE A 249 -11.60 -5.02 -5.33
C PHE A 249 -12.36 -4.55 -6.56
N GLY A 250 -12.83 -3.30 -6.55
CA GLY A 250 -13.48 -2.64 -7.70
C GLY A 250 -12.60 -2.68 -8.96
N PHE A 251 -11.30 -2.40 -8.80
CA PHE A 251 -10.35 -2.41 -9.91
C PHE A 251 -10.18 -3.80 -10.52
N LEU A 252 -10.16 -4.84 -9.68
CA LEU A 252 -10.04 -6.25 -10.11
C LEU A 252 -11.27 -6.75 -10.87
N ILE A 253 -12.45 -6.14 -10.66
CA ILE A 253 -13.69 -6.42 -11.39
C ILE A 253 -13.97 -5.38 -12.49
N ASP A 254 -12.97 -4.59 -12.86
CA ASP A 254 -12.98 -3.62 -13.96
C ASP A 254 -13.90 -2.42 -13.74
N PHE A 255 -14.30 -2.20 -12.49
CA PHE A 255 -15.38 -1.30 -12.13
C PHE A 255 -16.66 -1.53 -12.96
N ASP A 256 -16.90 -2.78 -13.37
CA ASP A 256 -18.12 -3.20 -14.03
C ASP A 256 -19.32 -2.94 -13.13
N GLU A 257 -20.32 -2.22 -13.63
CA GLU A 257 -21.38 -1.68 -12.78
C GLU A 257 -22.24 -2.76 -12.12
N GLU A 258 -22.57 -3.83 -12.84
CA GLU A 258 -23.38 -4.92 -12.28
C GLU A 258 -22.62 -5.65 -11.16
N LYS A 259 -21.32 -5.91 -11.38
CA LYS A 259 -20.46 -6.52 -10.35
C LYS A 259 -20.25 -5.58 -9.17
N VAL A 260 -20.08 -4.28 -9.42
CA VAL A 260 -19.96 -3.26 -8.38
C VAL A 260 -21.23 -3.20 -7.55
N ASP A 261 -22.41 -3.19 -8.16
CA ASP A 261 -23.68 -3.18 -7.41
C ASP A 261 -23.81 -4.41 -6.49
N GLY A 262 -23.45 -5.60 -6.97
CA GLY A 262 -23.38 -6.80 -6.14
C GLY A 262 -22.35 -6.72 -5.01
N MET A 263 -21.19 -6.11 -5.27
CA MET A 263 -20.15 -5.88 -4.26
C MET A 263 -20.63 -4.89 -3.18
N LEU A 264 -21.28 -3.79 -3.56
CA LEU A 264 -21.79 -2.79 -2.61
C LEU A 264 -22.79 -3.41 -1.64
N ILE A 265 -23.71 -4.25 -2.13
CA ILE A 265 -24.64 -4.99 -1.28
C ILE A 265 -23.89 -5.87 -0.28
N ARG A 266 -22.85 -6.59 -0.73
CA ARG A 266 -22.05 -7.47 0.14
C ARG A 266 -21.31 -6.69 1.23
N GLU A 267 -20.78 -5.52 0.90
CA GLU A 267 -20.08 -4.63 1.83
C GLU A 267 -21.04 -3.74 2.64
N ASN A 268 -22.36 -3.96 2.53
CA ASN A 268 -23.42 -3.19 3.18
C ASN A 268 -23.32 -1.67 2.90
N LEU A 269 -23.03 -1.34 1.65
CA LEU A 269 -22.97 0.02 1.12
C LEU A 269 -24.15 0.26 0.18
N GLN A 270 -24.70 1.47 0.22
CA GLN A 270 -25.86 1.84 -0.58
C GLN A 270 -25.74 3.29 -1.05
N LEU A 271 -26.19 3.55 -2.28
CA LEU A 271 -26.34 4.89 -2.82
C LEU A 271 -27.75 5.42 -2.54
N SER A 272 -27.88 6.74 -2.32
CA SER A 272 -29.19 7.38 -2.34
C SER A 272 -29.70 7.55 -3.77
N VAL A 273 -30.98 7.91 -3.93
CA VAL A 273 -31.56 8.18 -5.25
C VAL A 273 -30.82 9.35 -5.92
N GLU A 274 -30.50 10.38 -5.15
CA GLU A 274 -29.74 11.56 -5.61
C GLU A 274 -28.31 11.21 -6.03
N ASP A 275 -27.68 10.21 -5.40
CA ASP A 275 -26.37 9.70 -5.81
C ASP A 275 -26.44 8.96 -7.15
N HIS A 276 -27.52 8.21 -7.41
CA HIS A 276 -27.76 7.59 -8.71
C HIS A 276 -27.95 8.65 -9.81
N GLU A 277 -28.80 9.65 -9.56
CA GLU A 277 -29.02 10.75 -10.50
C GLU A 277 -27.74 11.54 -10.79
N PHE A 278 -26.91 11.77 -9.76
CA PHE A 278 -25.61 12.41 -9.92
C PHE A 278 -24.66 11.60 -10.82
N VAL A 279 -24.59 10.28 -10.63
CA VAL A 279 -23.75 9.39 -11.46
C VAL A 279 -24.26 9.36 -12.91
N ASP A 280 -25.57 9.43 -13.13
CA ASP A 280 -26.18 9.45 -14.47
C ASP A 280 -25.95 10.78 -15.19
N ALA A 281 -25.95 11.89 -14.46
CA ALA A 281 -25.68 13.22 -15.00
C ALA A 281 -24.18 13.48 -15.28
N ALA A 282 -23.29 12.71 -14.66
CA ALA A 282 -21.85 12.91 -14.79
C ALA A 282 -21.31 12.49 -16.17
N ALA A 283 -20.49 13.36 -16.77
CA ALA A 283 -19.78 13.06 -18.01
C ALA A 283 -18.46 12.33 -17.71
N PHE A 284 -18.34 11.09 -18.18
CA PHE A 284 -17.12 10.30 -18.06
C PHE A 284 -16.33 10.32 -19.38
N PRO A 285 -15.01 10.55 -19.35
CA PRO A 285 -14.20 10.49 -20.56
C PRO A 285 -14.14 9.05 -21.09
N SER A 286 -14.65 8.82 -22.30
CA SER A 286 -14.61 7.52 -22.95
C SER A 286 -13.17 7.13 -23.34
N SER A 287 -12.85 5.84 -23.22
CA SER A 287 -11.56 5.31 -23.68
C SER A 287 -11.54 5.25 -25.22
N THR A 288 -10.84 6.17 -25.88
CA THR A 288 -10.65 6.11 -27.35
C THR A 288 -9.47 5.21 -27.76
N GLU A 289 -8.67 4.73 -26.81
CA GLU A 289 -7.65 3.71 -27.10
C GLU A 289 -8.15 2.33 -26.70
N PRO A 290 -8.00 1.30 -27.56
CA PRO A 290 -8.18 -0.07 -27.13
C PRO A 290 -7.14 -0.34 -26.04
N GLY A 291 -7.59 -0.44 -24.79
CA GLY A 291 -6.80 -1.10 -23.75
C GLY A 291 -6.37 -2.49 -24.25
N PRO A 292 -5.33 -3.12 -23.69
CA PRO A 292 -4.89 -4.44 -24.12
C PRO A 292 -6.12 -5.36 -24.12
N VAL A 293 -6.58 -5.67 -25.32
CA VAL A 293 -7.79 -6.44 -25.52
C VAL A 293 -7.52 -7.78 -24.88
N CYS A 294 -8.35 -8.06 -23.89
CA CYS A 294 -8.57 -9.37 -23.29
C CYS A 294 -8.19 -10.47 -24.29
N GLY A 295 -7.09 -11.17 -24.01
CA GLY A 295 -6.76 -12.40 -24.72
C GLY A 295 -7.93 -13.33 -24.56
N LYS A 296 -8.80 -13.41 -25.57
CA LYS A 296 -9.79 -14.46 -25.68
C LYS A 296 -9.03 -15.76 -25.50
N ARG A 297 -9.36 -16.52 -24.46
CA ARG A 297 -8.97 -17.94 -24.39
C ARG A 297 -9.40 -18.55 -25.73
N PRO A 298 -8.50 -19.17 -26.51
CA PRO A 298 -8.96 -19.97 -27.62
C PRO A 298 -9.81 -21.08 -27.01
N SER A 299 -11.10 -21.08 -27.36
CA SER A 299 -11.98 -22.21 -27.11
C SER A 299 -11.29 -23.44 -27.69
N MET A 300 -10.93 -24.39 -26.82
CA MET A 300 -10.61 -25.75 -27.24
C MET A 300 -11.79 -26.24 -28.08
N GLU A 301 -11.57 -26.36 -29.38
CA GLU A 301 -12.41 -27.18 -30.24
C GLU A 301 -12.45 -28.57 -29.60
N ARG A 302 -13.67 -28.96 -29.23
CA ARG A 302 -13.97 -30.26 -28.69
C ARG A 302 -14.01 -31.21 -29.88
N ASP A 303 -12.91 -31.92 -30.12
CA ASP A 303 -12.86 -33.02 -31.09
C ASP A 303 -14.00 -34.00 -30.77
N GLN A 304 -15.01 -34.03 -31.63
CA GLN A 304 -16.02 -35.07 -31.61
C GLN A 304 -15.40 -36.33 -32.22
N ALA A 305 -15.01 -37.23 -31.34
CA ALA A 305 -14.82 -38.63 -31.69
C ALA A 305 -16.18 -39.25 -32.08
N GLY A 306 -16.29 -39.69 -33.34
CA GLY A 306 -17.36 -40.54 -33.85
C GLY A 306 -16.75 -41.71 -34.65
N PRO A 307 -17.31 -42.93 -34.56
CA PRO A 307 -16.53 -44.16 -34.67
C PRO A 307 -16.34 -44.68 -36.10
N SER A 308 -15.24 -45.41 -36.25
CA SER A 308 -14.88 -46.19 -37.42
C SER A 308 -15.84 -47.37 -37.64
N THR A 309 -16.25 -47.62 -38.89
CA THR A 309 -16.00 -48.86 -39.68
C THR A 309 -17.02 -49.04 -40.81
N SER A 310 -16.54 -49.23 -42.05
CA SER A 310 -16.60 -50.53 -42.76
C SER A 310 -16.20 -50.43 -44.24
N THR A 311 -15.15 -51.20 -44.55
CA THR A 311 -14.83 -51.95 -45.78
C THR A 311 -15.83 -51.99 -46.94
N SER A 312 -15.34 -51.75 -48.17
CA SER A 312 -15.04 -52.79 -49.20
C SER A 312 -14.30 -52.14 -50.39
N SER A 313 -13.13 -52.64 -50.81
CA SER A 313 -12.93 -53.54 -51.98
C SER A 313 -13.53 -52.97 -53.28
N SER A 314 -12.87 -52.79 -54.43
CA SER A 314 -11.79 -53.54 -55.09
C SER A 314 -11.44 -52.84 -56.41
N LYS A 315 -10.19 -53.05 -56.91
CA LYS A 315 -9.80 -53.15 -58.34
C LYS A 315 -9.89 -51.87 -59.21
N LYS A 316 -9.03 -51.59 -60.20
CA LYS A 316 -7.76 -52.09 -60.77
C LYS A 316 -7.50 -51.20 -62.00
N LEU A 317 -6.24 -51.12 -62.46
CA LEU A 317 -5.76 -50.55 -63.74
C LEU A 317 -5.86 -49.02 -63.87
N ARG A 318 -4.87 -48.28 -64.39
CA ARG A 318 -3.68 -48.63 -65.18
C ARG A 318 -2.64 -47.54 -64.97
#